data_AF-A0A3D5KR20-F1
#
_entry.id   AF-A0A3D5KR20-F1
#
_cell.length_a   1.000
_cell.length_b   1.000
_cell.length_c   1.000
_cell.angle_alpha   90.00
_cell.angle_beta   90.00
_cell.angle_gamma   90.00
#
_symmetry.space_group_name_H-M   'P 1'
#
loop_
_entity.id
_entity.type
_entity.pdbx_description
1 polymer ?
#
loop_
_entity_poly.entity_id
_entity_poly.type
_entity_poly.pdbx_seq_one_letter_code
_entity_poly.pdbx_strand_id
1 'polypeptide(L)'
;MIVKTKNYRLEKSTYVKMAFTEVLKQQWWVSLIVVAIGLCYLWIASWWWFFAAFLGAGLYLLFWWLQFYGVTQLEQGKMLFERYSYEISSQQLVLKINPREGMPMKWDQFKRAKVGKDYFVLFVNKAQMVYLPFKIFN
;
A
#
# COMPACT_ATOMS: atom_id res chain seq x y z
N MET A 1 12.73 17.33 18.85
CA MET A 1 13.37 17.72 17.57
C MET A 1 12.32 17.57 16.48
N ILE A 2 12.13 18.58 15.61
CA ILE A 2 11.12 18.56 14.54
C ILE A 2 11.86 18.59 13.21
N VAL A 3 11.69 17.55 12.39
CA VAL A 3 12.27 17.49 11.04
C VAL A 3 11.19 17.87 10.04
N LYS A 4 11.41 18.96 9.30
CA LYS A 4 10.51 19.43 8.25
C LYS A 4 11.06 19.01 6.89
N THR A 5 10.21 18.46 6.03
CA THR A 5 10.61 18.04 4.69
C THR A 5 10.12 19.00 3.61
N LYS A 6 10.77 19.00 2.44
CA LYS A 6 10.31 19.73 1.26
C LYS A 6 8.99 19.17 0.71
N ASN A 7 8.25 20.03 0.03
CA ASN A 7 6.99 19.67 -0.64
C ASN A 7 7.24 18.62 -1.73
N TYR A 8 6.58 17.48 -1.63
CA TYR A 8 6.69 16.40 -2.60
C TYR A 8 5.33 15.85 -2.97
N ARG A 9 5.20 15.51 -4.26
CA ARG A 9 4.01 14.89 -4.82
C ARG A 9 4.35 13.46 -5.20
N LEU A 10 3.69 12.50 -4.56
CA LEU A 10 3.79 11.12 -4.98
C LEU A 10 2.97 10.89 -6.24
N GLU A 11 3.54 10.19 -7.21
CA GLU A 11 2.80 9.78 -8.40
C GLU A 11 1.87 8.61 -8.05
N LYS A 12 0.59 8.74 -8.41
CA LYS A 12 -0.44 7.72 -8.11
C LYS A 12 -0.08 6.34 -8.65
N SER A 13 0.50 6.29 -9.86
CA SER A 13 0.94 5.07 -10.54
C SER A 13 2.01 4.33 -9.71
N THR A 14 2.97 5.06 -9.16
CA THR A 14 4.07 4.53 -8.32
C THR A 14 3.56 3.98 -7.01
N TYR A 15 2.60 4.67 -6.37
CA TYR A 15 1.95 4.17 -5.16
C TYR A 15 1.20 2.86 -5.40
N VAL A 16 0.36 2.80 -6.44
CA VAL A 16 -0.42 1.59 -6.75
C VAL A 16 0.49 0.40 -7.04
N LYS A 17 1.52 0.59 -7.89
CA LYS A 17 2.49 -0.48 -8.20
C LYS A 17 3.20 -1.00 -6.95
N MET A 18 3.63 -0.10 -6.08
CA MET A 18 4.35 -0.47 -4.86
C MET A 18 3.42 -1.17 -3.86
N ALA A 19 2.23 -0.63 -3.62
CA ALA A 19 1.24 -1.23 -2.71
C ALA A 19 0.81 -2.62 -3.19
N PHE A 20 0.57 -2.77 -4.49
CA PHE A 20 0.21 -4.05 -5.11
C PHE A 20 1.33 -5.08 -4.98
N THR A 21 2.58 -4.67 -5.22
CA THR A 21 3.75 -5.54 -5.08
C THR A 21 3.95 -5.99 -3.62
N GLU A 22 3.78 -5.08 -2.65
CA GLU A 22 3.93 -5.43 -1.23
C GLU A 22 2.79 -6.33 -0.74
N VAL A 23 1.55 -6.14 -1.21
CA VAL A 23 0.45 -7.06 -0.88
C VAL A 23 0.66 -8.42 -1.52
N LEU A 24 1.12 -8.51 -2.77
CA LEU A 24 1.47 -9.79 -3.39
C LEU A 24 2.57 -10.52 -2.62
N LYS A 25 3.62 -9.82 -2.20
CA LYS A 25 4.68 -10.41 -1.37
C LYS A 25 4.17 -10.83 -0.01
N GLN A 26 3.31 -10.02 0.61
CA GLN A 26 2.76 -10.37 1.92
C GLN A 26 1.79 -11.54 1.81
N GLN A 27 0.94 -11.60 0.79
CA GLN A 27 -0.10 -12.62 0.59
C GLN A 27 0.37 -13.73 -0.37
N TRP A 28 1.67 -14.00 -0.46
CA TRP A 28 2.21 -15.03 -1.36
C TRP A 28 1.57 -16.41 -1.13
N TRP A 29 1.12 -16.68 0.09
CA TRP A 29 0.39 -17.91 0.45
C TRP A 29 -0.93 -18.08 -0.29
N VAL A 30 -1.55 -17.01 -0.81
CA VAL A 30 -2.79 -17.12 -1.60
C VAL A 30 -2.53 -17.88 -2.89
N SER A 31 -1.33 -17.78 -3.46
CA SER A 31 -0.93 -18.61 -4.59
C SER A 31 -0.93 -20.12 -4.24
N LEU A 32 -0.65 -20.50 -2.99
CA LEU A 32 -0.77 -21.89 -2.55
C LEU A 32 -2.22 -22.38 -2.55
N ILE A 33 -3.18 -21.51 -2.22
CA ILE A 33 -4.61 -21.85 -2.26
C ILE A 33 -5.03 -22.13 -3.70
N VAL A 34 -4.58 -21.31 -4.66
CA VAL A 34 -4.86 -21.50 -6.08
C VAL A 34 -4.28 -22.83 -6.58
N VAL A 35 -3.05 -23.16 -6.17
CA VAL A 35 -2.41 -24.44 -6.50
C VAL A 35 -3.13 -25.62 -5.85
N ALA A 36 -3.57 -25.49 -4.60
CA ALA A 36 -4.32 -26.53 -3.89
C ALA A 36 -5.65 -26.85 -4.59
N ILE A 37 -6.37 -25.82 -5.05
CA ILE A 37 -7.61 -25.99 -5.82
C ILE A 37 -7.32 -26.68 -7.17
N GLY A 38 -6.21 -26.35 -7.83
CA GLY A 38 -5.78 -27.04 -9.05
C GLY A 38 -5.40 -28.51 -8.81
N LEU A 39 -4.79 -28.83 -7.67
CA LEU A 39 -4.41 -30.19 -7.28
C LEU A 39 -5.60 -31.10 -6.98
N CYS A 40 -6.79 -30.55 -6.69
CA CYS A 40 -8.03 -31.32 -6.60
C CYS A 40 -8.36 -32.07 -7.91
N TYR A 41 -7.76 -31.67 -9.05
CA TYR A 41 -7.82 -32.44 -10.29
C TYR A 41 -7.29 -33.87 -10.15
N LEU A 42 -6.32 -34.13 -9.26
CA LEU A 42 -5.76 -35.47 -9.02
C LEU A 42 -6.77 -36.42 -8.37
N TRP A 43 -7.77 -35.89 -7.67
CA TRP A 43 -8.83 -36.70 -7.04
C TRP A 43 -10.05 -36.82 -7.93
N ILE A 44 -10.43 -35.73 -8.59
CA ILE A 44 -11.55 -35.69 -9.53
C ILE A 44 -11.04 -35.01 -10.79
N ALA A 45 -10.80 -35.81 -11.84
CA ALA A 45 -10.31 -35.36 -13.13
C ALA A 45 -11.37 -34.50 -13.86
N SER A 46 -11.51 -33.25 -13.43
CA SER A 46 -12.48 -32.28 -13.94
C SER A 46 -11.79 -30.98 -14.29
N TRP A 47 -11.94 -30.53 -15.54
CA TRP A 47 -11.37 -29.27 -16.02
C TRP A 47 -11.91 -28.04 -15.25
N TRP A 48 -13.05 -28.19 -14.57
CA TRP A 48 -13.67 -27.14 -13.75
C TRP A 48 -12.78 -26.66 -12.60
N TRP A 49 -11.88 -27.50 -12.06
CA TRP A 49 -10.95 -27.09 -11.01
C TRP A 49 -9.99 -25.99 -11.47
N PHE A 50 -9.48 -26.10 -12.70
CA PHE A 50 -8.63 -25.07 -13.29
C PHE A 50 -9.42 -23.79 -13.55
N PHE A 51 -10.64 -23.90 -14.07
CA PHE A 51 -11.50 -22.74 -14.29
C PHE A 51 -11.82 -22.00 -12.98
N ALA A 52 -12.19 -22.73 -11.93
CA ALA A 52 -12.45 -22.17 -10.61
C ALA A 52 -11.21 -21.54 -9.97
N ALA A 53 -10.04 -22.19 -10.08
CA ALA A 53 -8.78 -21.67 -9.58
C ALA A 53 -8.39 -20.36 -10.27
N PHE A 54 -8.48 -20.32 -11.61
CA PHE A 54 -8.19 -19.10 -12.38
C PHE A 54 -9.21 -17.99 -12.13
N LEU A 55 -10.50 -18.31 -12.09
CA LEU A 55 -11.57 -17.34 -11.84
C LEU A 55 -11.42 -16.74 -10.43
N GLY A 56 -11.18 -17.58 -9.42
CA GLY A 56 -10.95 -17.14 -8.03
C GLY A 56 -9.70 -16.28 -7.89
N ALA A 57 -8.59 -16.67 -8.51
CA ALA A 57 -7.36 -15.87 -8.53
C ALA A 57 -7.58 -14.51 -9.22
N GLY A 58 -8.29 -14.51 -10.36
CA GLY A 58 -8.64 -13.29 -11.09
C GLY A 58 -9.48 -12.33 -10.25
N LEU A 59 -10.58 -12.82 -9.66
CA LEU A 59 -11.44 -12.05 -8.76
C LEU A 59 -10.68 -11.48 -7.56
N TYR A 60 -9.77 -12.27 -6.97
CA TYR A 60 -8.95 -11.84 -5.85
C TYR A 60 -8.01 -10.68 -6.22
N LEU A 61 -7.33 -10.77 -7.36
CA LEU A 61 -6.46 -9.69 -7.85
C LEU A 61 -7.28 -8.43 -8.16
N LEU A 62 -8.46 -8.61 -8.77
CA LEU A 62 -9.38 -7.51 -9.10
C LEU A 62 -9.90 -6.81 -7.84
N PHE A 63 -10.25 -7.59 -6.80
CA PHE A 63 -10.63 -7.06 -5.50
C PHE A 63 -9.56 -6.17 -4.89
N TRP A 64 -8.30 -6.61 -4.88
CA TRP A 64 -7.19 -5.80 -4.38
C TRP A 64 -6.94 -4.57 -5.23
N TRP A 65 -6.99 -4.69 -6.55
CA TRP A 65 -6.85 -3.55 -7.45
C TRP A 65 -7.90 -2.48 -7.14
N LEU A 66 -9.16 -2.88 -6.97
CA LEU A 66 -10.26 -2.00 -6.67
C LEU A 66 -10.16 -1.38 -5.27
N GLN A 67 -9.67 -2.14 -4.27
CA GLN A 67 -9.35 -1.62 -2.94
C GLN A 67 -8.27 -0.53 -2.99
N PHE A 68 -7.17 -0.75 -3.72
CA PHE A 68 -6.12 0.26 -3.87
C PHE A 68 -6.61 1.49 -4.61
N TYR A 69 -7.37 1.29 -5.70
CA TYR A 69 -7.98 2.39 -6.43
C TYR A 69 -8.93 3.20 -5.53
N GLY A 70 -9.76 2.54 -4.74
CA GLY A 70 -10.61 3.16 -3.73
C GLY A 70 -9.82 4.00 -2.73
N VAL A 71 -8.72 3.45 -2.19
CA VAL A 71 -7.83 4.21 -1.28
C VAL A 71 -7.25 5.45 -1.95
N THR A 72 -6.91 5.41 -3.25
CA THR A 72 -6.43 6.62 -3.95
C THR A 72 -7.49 7.70 -4.16
N GLN A 73 -8.78 7.35 -4.07
CA GLN A 73 -9.91 8.27 -4.24
C GLN A 73 -10.45 8.82 -2.91
N LEU A 74 -10.22 8.12 -1.79
CA LEU A 74 -10.55 8.61 -0.45
C LEU A 74 -9.77 9.87 -0.11
N GLU A 75 -10.36 10.77 0.68
CA GLU A 75 -9.75 12.05 1.08
C GLU A 75 -8.39 11.86 1.77
N GLN A 76 -8.25 10.82 2.59
CA GLN A 76 -6.98 10.44 3.23
C GLN A 76 -5.90 10.02 2.22
N GLY A 77 -6.28 9.41 1.10
CA GLY A 77 -5.37 9.02 0.04
C GLY A 77 -5.02 10.19 -0.87
N LYS A 78 -6.01 11.03 -1.24
CA LYS A 78 -5.77 12.29 -1.97
C LYS A 78 -4.74 13.15 -1.24
N MET A 79 -4.79 13.15 0.09
CA MET A 79 -3.79 13.72 1.01
C MET A 79 -2.36 13.15 0.93
N LEU A 80 -2.10 12.12 0.14
CA LEU A 80 -0.74 11.62 -0.14
C LEU A 80 -0.27 11.99 -1.56
N PHE A 81 -1.20 12.47 -2.42
CA PHE A 81 -0.98 12.69 -3.86
C PHE A 81 -1.01 14.17 -4.29
N GLU A 82 -1.22 15.10 -3.36
CA GLU A 82 -0.98 16.54 -3.54
C GLU A 82 0.40 16.93 -2.97
N ARG A 83 0.83 18.19 -3.14
CA ARG A 83 2.18 18.64 -2.74
C ARG A 83 2.24 18.85 -1.22
N TYR A 84 2.67 17.83 -0.47
CA TYR A 84 2.70 17.88 1.00
C TYR A 84 4.08 18.08 1.58
N SER A 85 4.14 18.82 2.69
CA SER A 85 5.29 18.90 3.59
C SER A 85 5.06 17.96 4.77
N TYR A 86 6.04 17.14 5.11
CA TYR A 86 5.97 16.23 6.25
C TYR A 86 6.69 16.90 7.43
N GLU A 87 6.01 16.98 8.57
CA GLU A 87 6.64 17.32 9.83
C GLU A 87 6.71 16.07 10.70
N ILE A 88 7.93 15.61 10.93
CA ILE A 88 8.20 14.45 11.78
C ILE A 88 8.55 14.99 13.17
N SER A 89 7.69 14.69 14.14
CA SER A 89 7.90 14.96 15.56
C SER A 89 7.99 13.64 16.34
N SER A 90 8.64 13.65 17.50
CA SER A 90 8.83 12.44 18.33
C SER A 90 7.52 11.76 18.74
N GLN A 91 6.40 12.48 18.78
CA GLN A 91 5.08 11.93 19.17
C GLN A 91 4.16 11.61 17.98
N GLN A 92 4.36 12.27 16.85
CA GLN A 92 3.43 12.17 15.71
C GLN A 92 4.11 12.55 14.40
N LEU A 93 3.66 11.92 13.33
CA LEU A 93 3.97 12.32 11.96
C LEU A 93 2.80 13.16 11.44
N VAL A 94 3.03 14.44 11.21
CA VAL A 94 2.01 15.36 10.68
C VAL A 94 2.23 15.52 9.19
N LEU A 95 1.30 15.04 8.38
CA LEU A 95 1.21 15.46 6.98
C LEU A 95 0.59 16.85 6.95
N LYS A 96 1.33 17.86 6.48
CA LYS A 96 0.81 19.22 6.32
C LYS A 96 0.54 19.52 4.84
N ILE A 97 -0.74 19.75 4.54
CA ILE A 97 -1.26 20.36 3.30
C ILE A 97 -0.78 21.79 3.19
N ASN A 98 -0.98 22.50 4.29
CA ASN A 98 -0.70 23.90 4.46
C ASN A 98 -0.26 24.10 5.92
N PRO A 99 0.30 25.25 6.29
CA PRO A 99 0.66 25.54 7.68
C PRO A 99 -0.49 25.37 8.68
N ARG A 100 -1.75 25.41 8.21
CA ARG A 100 -3.00 25.33 8.99
C ARG A 100 -3.73 24.00 8.90
N GLU A 101 -3.52 23.23 7.83
CA GLU A 101 -4.22 21.96 7.62
C GLU A 101 -3.20 20.84 7.58
N GLY A 102 -3.21 20.00 8.60
CA GLY A 102 -2.44 18.79 8.63
C GLY A 102 -3.13 17.71 9.43
N MET A 103 -3.04 16.47 8.96
CA MET A 103 -3.59 15.32 9.65
C MET A 103 -2.49 14.73 10.54
N PRO A 104 -2.61 14.82 11.88
CA PRO A 104 -1.65 14.18 12.77
C PRO A 104 -1.90 12.66 12.75
N MET A 105 -0.89 11.90 12.35
CA MET A 105 -0.86 10.45 12.52
C MET A 105 0.05 10.08 13.68
N LYS A 106 -0.49 9.34 14.64
CA LYS A 106 0.27 8.85 15.79
C LYS A 106 1.18 7.70 15.38
N TRP A 107 2.33 7.57 16.03
CA TRP A 107 3.26 6.47 15.75
C TRP A 107 2.64 5.08 15.93
N ASP A 108 1.71 4.94 16.89
CA ASP A 108 0.96 3.69 17.14
C ASP A 108 0.12 3.21 15.95
N GLN A 109 -0.23 4.11 15.03
CA GLN A 109 -1.02 3.76 13.84
C GLN A 109 -0.15 3.06 12.77
N PHE A 110 1.17 3.23 12.82
CA PHE A 110 2.08 2.60 11.87
C PHE A 110 2.45 1.20 12.35
N LYS A 111 2.04 0.20 11.58
CA LYS A 111 2.29 -1.21 11.91
C LYS A 111 3.67 -1.67 11.48
N ARG A 112 4.21 -1.13 10.39
CA ARG A 112 5.52 -1.49 9.83
C ARG A 112 6.18 -0.30 9.15
N ALA A 113 7.50 -0.30 9.16
CA ALA A 113 8.33 0.62 8.38
C ALA A 113 9.30 -0.19 7.52
N LYS A 114 9.58 0.28 6.30
CA LYS A 114 10.54 -0.33 5.39
C LYS A 114 11.44 0.74 4.79
N VAL A 115 12.73 0.46 4.76
CA VAL A 115 13.71 1.29 4.08
C VAL A 115 13.92 0.71 2.69
N GLY A 116 13.57 1.49 1.67
CA GLY A 116 13.91 1.24 0.28
C GLY A 116 15.27 1.87 -0.08
N LYS A 117 15.70 1.70 -1.33
CA LYS A 117 16.99 2.23 -1.81
C LYS A 117 17.08 3.75 -1.71
N ASP A 118 15.98 4.44 -2.03
CA ASP A 118 15.91 5.89 -2.12
C ASP A 118 14.72 6.49 -1.34
N TYR A 119 14.12 5.71 -0.45
CA TYR A 119 12.87 6.08 0.23
C TYR A 119 12.63 5.34 1.54
N PHE A 120 11.85 5.94 2.43
CA PHE A 120 11.18 5.28 3.55
C PHE A 120 9.71 5.04 3.20
N VAL A 121 9.18 3.87 3.54
CA VAL A 121 7.74 3.58 3.48
C VAL A 121 7.26 3.21 4.87
N LEU A 122 6.25 3.93 5.36
CA LEU A 122 5.55 3.62 6.60
C LEU A 122 4.19 3.03 6.27
N PHE A 123 3.88 1.85 6.78
CA PHE A 123 2.62 1.15 6.54
C PHE A 123 1.69 1.35 7.72
N VAL A 124 0.58 2.05 7.49
CA VAL A 124 -0.54 2.16 8.43
C VAL A 124 -1.40 0.90 8.37
N ASN A 125 -1.70 0.45 7.15
CA ASN A 125 -2.43 -0.78 6.88
C ASN A 125 -1.91 -1.43 5.57
N LYS A 126 -2.40 -2.63 5.23
CA LYS A 126 -2.11 -3.32 3.97
C LYS A 126 -2.39 -2.43 2.74
N ALA A 127 -3.38 -1.55 2.84
CA ALA A 127 -3.80 -0.66 1.75
C ALA A 127 -3.31 0.79 1.88
N GLN A 128 -2.90 1.20 3.08
CA GLN A 128 -2.50 2.58 3.39
C GLN A 128 -1.02 2.63 3.78
N MET A 129 -0.24 3.32 2.97
CA MET A 129 1.18 3.53 3.20
C MET A 129 1.57 4.98 2.97
N VAL A 130 2.60 5.44 3.67
CA VAL A 130 3.17 6.78 3.52
C VAL A 130 4.55 6.60 2.90
N TYR A 131 4.74 7.17 1.71
CA TYR A 131 6.01 7.10 0.97
C TYR A 131 6.79 8.40 1.15
N LEU A 132 8.02 8.30 1.62
CA LEU A 132 8.91 9.41 1.97
C LEU A 132 10.25 9.23 1.24
N PRO A 133 10.47 9.86 0.07
CA PRO A 133 11.74 9.73 -0.64
C PRO A 133 12.89 10.41 0.13
N PHE A 134 14.13 9.93 0.05
CA PHE A 134 15.25 10.56 0.77
C PHE A 134 15.50 12.01 0.31
N LYS A 135 15.13 12.33 -0.93
CA LYS A 135 15.26 13.67 -1.53
C LYS A 135 14.46 14.78 -0.82
N ILE A 136 13.47 14.44 0.03
CA ILE A 136 12.67 15.45 0.75
C ILE A 136 13.29 15.90 2.08
N PHE A 137 14.31 15.20 2.58
CA PHE A 137 14.96 15.47 3.87
C PHE A 137 16.18 16.41 3.77
N ASN A 138 16.43 16.99 2.60
CA ASN A 138 17.53 17.93 2.32
C ASN A 138 16.98 19.29 1.90
#